data_AF-A0A1I4XYF5-F1
#
_entry.id   AF-A0A1I4XYF5-F1
#
_cell.length_a   1.000
_cell.length_b   1.000
_cell.length_c   1.000
_cell.angle_alpha   90.00
_cell.angle_beta   90.00
_cell.angle_gamma   90.00
#
_symmetry.space_group_name_H-M   'P 1'
#
loop_
_entity.id
_entity.type
_entity.pdbx_description
1 polymer ?
#
loop_
_entity_poly.entity_id
_entity_poly.type
_entity_poly.pdbx_seq_one_letter_code
_entity_poly.pdbx_strand_id
1 'polypeptide(L)' 'MDDVDLAQAREEAHLAASLAARKSKLQSPDGLCIWCKDEAVVAETAFCSSECDEDYHKHQREKKQRIS' A
#
# COMPACT_ATOMS: atom_id res chain seq x y z
N MET A 1 23.87 -5.34 -29.42
CA MET A 1 23.09 -5.59 -28.20
C MET A 1 23.33 -7.02 -27.85
N ASP A 2 24.22 -7.22 -26.88
CA ASP A 2 24.54 -8.55 -26.39
C ASP A 2 23.50 -9.02 -25.36
N ASP A 3 23.65 -10.23 -24.85
CA ASP A 3 22.71 -10.80 -23.89
C ASP A 3 22.71 -10.03 -22.55
N VAL A 4 23.81 -9.32 -22.24
CA VAL A 4 23.94 -8.52 -21.02
C VAL A 4 23.12 -7.24 -21.13
N ASP A 5 23.20 -6.55 -22.27
CA ASP A 5 22.38 -5.37 -22.58
C ASP A 5 20.88 -5.70 -22.47
N LEU A 6 20.48 -6.86 -22.97
CA LEU A 6 19.08 -7.31 -22.98
C LEU A 6 18.58 -7.70 -21.57
N ALA A 7 19.45 -8.30 -20.75
CA ALA A 7 19.15 -8.60 -19.36
C ALA A 7 18.97 -7.31 -18.54
N GLN A 8 19.85 -6.33 -18.70
CA GLN A 8 19.77 -5.05 -17.98
C GLN A 8 18.49 -4.28 -18.34
N ALA A 9 18.14 -4.21 -19.63
CA ALA A 9 16.92 -3.53 -20.06
C ALA A 9 15.65 -4.16 -19.46
N ARG A 10 15.63 -5.48 -19.26
CA ARG A 10 14.52 -6.17 -18.59
C ARG A 10 14.45 -5.81 -17.11
N GLU A 11 15.57 -5.80 -16.42
CA GLU A 11 15.60 -5.41 -15.00
C GLU A 11 15.16 -3.95 -14.80
N GLU A 12 15.65 -3.03 -15.63
CA GLU A 12 15.22 -1.63 -15.59
C GLU A 12 13.72 -1.49 -15.85
N ALA A 13 13.18 -2.23 -16.83
CA ALA A 13 11.74 -2.26 -17.09
C ALA A 13 10.94 -2.82 -15.90
N HIS A 14 11.44 -3.88 -15.24
CA HIS A 14 10.81 -4.45 -14.05
C HIS A 14 10.83 -3.47 -12.86
N LEU A 15 11.93 -2.75 -12.66
CA LEU A 15 12.04 -1.73 -11.62
C LEU A 15 11.10 -0.56 -11.89
N ALA A 16 11.08 -0.05 -13.13
CA ALA A 16 10.19 1.03 -13.54
C ALA A 16 8.71 0.65 -13.37
N ALA A 17 8.34 -0.56 -13.80
CA ALA A 17 6.99 -1.08 -13.61
C ALA A 17 6.63 -1.21 -12.12
N SER A 18 7.55 -1.69 -11.29
CA SER A 18 7.34 -1.83 -9.85
C SER A 18 7.17 -0.48 -9.15
N LEU A 19 7.94 0.54 -9.56
CA LEU A 19 7.82 1.90 -9.05
C LEU A 19 6.49 2.54 -9.48
N ALA A 20 6.11 2.38 -10.75
CA ALA A 20 4.85 2.89 -11.28
C ALA A 20 3.62 2.20 -10.66
N ALA A 21 3.73 0.91 -10.33
CA ALA A 21 2.65 0.14 -9.72
C ALA A 21 2.52 0.35 -8.19
N ARG A 22 3.41 1.12 -7.55
CA ARG A 22 3.26 1.47 -6.13
C ARG A 22 1.93 2.17 -5.91
N LYS A 23 1.04 1.54 -5.15
CA LYS A 23 -0.23 2.15 -4.77
C LYS A 23 0.03 3.42 -3.96
N SER A 24 -0.79 4.45 -4.20
CA SER A 24 -0.80 5.64 -3.37
C SER A 24 -0.96 5.24 -1.90
N LYS A 25 -0.29 5.99 -1.01
CA LYS A 25 -0.47 5.82 0.43
C LYS A 25 -1.95 5.99 0.75
N LEU A 26 -2.46 5.14 1.64
CA LEU A 26 -3.83 5.25 2.12
C LEU A 26 -3.95 6.57 2.89
N GLN A 27 -4.94 7.39 2.55
CA GLN A 27 -5.22 8.65 3.21
C GLN A 27 -6.65 8.65 3.74
N SER A 28 -6.87 9.33 4.86
CA SER A 28 -8.21 9.57 5.35
C SER A 28 -8.90 10.67 4.52
N PRO A 29 -10.15 10.47 4.08
CA PRO A 29 -10.90 11.48 3.35
C PRO A 29 -11.33 12.66 4.22
N ASP A 30 -11.63 12.41 5.50
CA ASP A 30 -12.27 13.38 6.40
C ASP A 30 -11.38 13.78 7.59
N GLY A 31 -10.13 13.29 7.62
CA GLY A 31 -9.19 13.52 8.73
C GLY A 31 -9.41 12.62 9.96
N LEU A 32 -10.38 11.71 9.90
CA LEU A 32 -10.64 10.70 10.93
C LEU A 32 -10.05 9.34 10.55
N CYS A 33 -9.67 8.54 11.53
CA CYS A 33 -9.17 7.19 11.34
C CYS A 33 -10.14 6.37 10.49
N ILE A 34 -9.65 5.78 9.40
CA ILE A 34 -10.54 5.03 8.49
C ILE A 34 -11.08 3.73 9.11
N TRP A 35 -10.45 3.26 10.19
CA TRP A 35 -10.82 2.02 10.88
C TRP A 35 -11.84 2.28 11.99
N CYS A 36 -11.45 2.99 13.05
CA CYS A 36 -12.35 3.28 14.17
C CYS A 36 -13.35 4.41 13.86
N LYS A 37 -13.00 5.35 12.98
CA LYS A 37 -13.80 6.54 12.61
C LYS A 37 -14.11 7.53 13.72
N ASP A 38 -13.56 7.31 14.92
CA ASP A 38 -13.81 8.14 16.09
C ASP A 38 -12.68 9.15 16.35
N GLU A 39 -11.43 8.74 16.12
CA GLU A 39 -10.26 9.56 16.45
C GLU A 39 -9.63 10.19 15.19
N ALA A 40 -8.94 11.32 15.38
CA ALA A 40 -8.19 11.98 14.31
C ALA A 40 -7.00 11.13 13.83
N VAL A 41 -6.66 11.24 12.56
CA VAL A 41 -5.48 10.55 12.01
C VAL A 41 -4.17 11.19 12.49
N VAL A 42 -3.14 10.36 12.64
CA VAL A 42 -1.77 10.85 12.78
C VAL A 42 -1.33 11.45 11.44
N ALA A 43 -0.55 12.54 11.49
CA ALA A 43 -0.07 13.24 10.30
C ALA A 43 0.56 12.27 9.27
N GLU A 44 0.20 12.46 7.99
CA GLU A 44 0.61 11.63 6.85
C GLU A 44 0.14 10.16 6.87
N THR A 45 -0.78 9.81 7.76
CA THR A 45 -1.37 8.47 7.85
C THR A 45 -2.89 8.50 7.65
N ALA A 46 -3.50 7.31 7.55
CA ALA A 46 -4.96 7.13 7.53
C ALA A 46 -5.53 6.67 8.87
N PHE A 47 -4.72 6.56 9.93
CA PHE A 47 -5.08 5.90 11.18
C PHE A 47 -4.74 6.77 12.40
N CYS A 48 -5.48 6.59 13.49
CA CYS A 48 -5.19 7.25 14.77
C CYS A 48 -4.05 6.57 15.54
N SER A 49 -3.78 5.29 15.29
CA SER A 49 -2.76 4.50 15.98
C SER A 49 -2.22 3.37 15.09
N SER A 50 -1.08 2.80 15.47
CA SER A 50 -0.51 1.61 14.83
C SER A 50 -1.43 0.39 14.99
N GLU A 51 -2.16 0.28 16.09
CA GLU A 51 -3.12 -0.81 16.31
C GLU A 51 -4.25 -0.77 15.27
N CYS A 52 -4.80 0.41 15.00
CA CYS A 52 -5.83 0.58 13.97
C CYS A 52 -5.32 0.26 12.56
N ASP A 53 -4.06 0.59 12.26
CA ASP A 53 -3.40 0.28 10.99
C ASP A 53 -3.26 -1.25 10.81
N GLU A 54 -2.73 -1.92 11.85
CA GLU A 54 -2.55 -3.37 11.86
C GLU A 54 -3.88 -4.13 11.73
N ASP A 55 -4.90 -3.73 12.49
CA ASP A 55 -6.23 -4.34 12.46
C ASP A 55 -6.90 -4.15 11.10
N TYR A 56 -6.84 -2.95 10.54
CA TYR A 56 -7.35 -2.68 9.20
C TYR A 56 -6.68 -3.59 8.18
N HIS A 57 -5.35 -3.68 8.19
CA HIS A 57 -4.61 -4.51 7.24
C HIS A 57 -4.86 -6.01 7.44
N LYS A 58 -4.99 -6.47 8.69
CA LYS A 58 -5.38 -7.85 9.01
C LYS A 58 -6.76 -8.17 8.44
N HIS A 59 -7.75 -7.33 8.71
CA HIS A 59 -9.10 -7.49 8.20
C HIS A 59 -9.16 -7.45 6.67
N GLN A 60 -8.37 -6.60 6.01
CA GLN A 60 -8.25 -6.58 4.54
C GLN A 60 -7.65 -7.88 3.98
N ARG A 61 -6.64 -8.45 4.65
CA ARG A 61 -6.06 -9.75 4.25
C ARG A 61 -7.09 -10.87 4.40
N GLU A 62 -7.79 -10.91 5.53
CA GLU A 62 -8.84 -11.92 5.80
C GLU A 62 -9.99 -11.81 4.80
N LYS A 63 -10.45 -10.59 4.48
CA LYS A 63 -11.49 -10.36 3.46
C LYS A 63 -11.08 -10.92 2.10
N LYS A 64 -9.84 -10.67 1.66
CA LYS A 64 -9.34 -11.20 0.38
C LYS A 64 -9.30 -12.72 0.36
N GLN A 65 -8.89 -13.34 1.47
CA GLN A 65 -8.86 -14.80 1.59
C GLN A 65 -10.25 -15.43 1.57
N ARG A 66 -11.27 -14.75 2.12
CA ARG A 66 -12.67 -15.22 2.10
C ARG A 66 -13.36 -15.10 0.74
N ILE A 67 -12.83 -14.27 -0.16
CA ILE A 67 -13.40 -14.04 -1.50
C ILE A 67 -12.72 -14.93 -2.56
N SER A 68 -11.64 -15.63 -2.19
CA SER A 68 -10.88 -16.53 -3.08
C SER A 68 -11.31 -17.99 -2.99
#